data_AF-A0A428WE82-F1
#
_entry.id   AF-A0A428WE82-F1
#
_cell.length_a   1.000
_cell.length_b   1.000
_cell.length_c   1.000
_cell.angle_alpha   90.00
_cell.angle_beta   90.00
_cell.angle_gamma   90.00
#
_symmetry.space_group_name_H-M   'P 1'
#
loop_
_entity.id
_entity.type
_entity.pdbx_description
1 polymer ?
#
loop_
_entity_poly.entity_id
_entity_poly.type
_entity_poly.pdbx_seq_one_letter_code
_entity_poly.pdbx_strand_id
1 'polypeptide(L)'
;MTVTGEDADVDADPLEPPLVAPLRRDLTWERVQAMTQSAGHRDDAALRRIRATAAVRRGTRMTKVLSTAQLAGHLAGWLPYGFCYRSCDIAHLRDPAELALLRTDNTGDAPAAYALRWRAVDPSDYEIPMGEVQAGLSALPAHSRIGPMVLGTGFTPSTDDLIPEFVTAGFADLPLPANAQLLAYPGTGEEVVLYTYQPEQHGWLRLAGPRWRHLLDGLPGVSPDREYVPCTDAGSARLVGRINEHEYQAVADPPEEFRVRALTRAARYPVTTLCRRAEQARWRTILCWVLQRDDNWARLRLVNPDADMVAAVGARCYERGVYEVWAPLRELADHHVAELPYEL
;
A
#
# COMPACT_ATOMS: atom_id res chain seq x y z
N MET A 1 -13.69 -11.64 47.13
CA MET A 1 -14.42 -12.87 46.77
C MET A 1 -15.34 -12.48 45.63
N THR A 2 -15.01 -12.96 44.41
CA THR A 2 -15.80 -12.99 43.14
C THR A 2 -16.40 -11.66 42.61
N VAL A 3 -15.89 -11.03 41.54
CA VAL A 3 -15.92 -11.38 40.08
C VAL A 3 -17.36 -11.64 39.62
N THR A 4 -17.97 -10.83 38.73
CA THR A 4 -17.80 -10.77 37.25
C THR A 4 -18.10 -9.35 36.75
N GLY A 5 -17.35 -8.71 35.84
CA GLY A 5 -16.71 -9.27 34.65
C GLY A 5 -17.64 -9.21 33.44
N GLU A 6 -18.24 -8.05 33.14
CA GLU A 6 -18.77 -7.75 31.81
C GLU A 6 -17.58 -7.31 30.97
N ASP A 7 -16.83 -8.28 30.45
CA ASP A 7 -15.96 -8.06 29.31
C ASP A 7 -16.86 -7.61 28.16
N ALA A 8 -16.79 -6.32 27.85
CA ALA A 8 -17.29 -5.81 26.59
C ALA A 8 -16.49 -6.51 25.49
N ASP A 9 -17.10 -7.52 24.85
CA ASP A 9 -16.63 -8.06 23.58
C ASP A 9 -16.48 -6.87 22.63
N VAL A 10 -15.24 -6.42 22.45
CA VAL A 10 -14.86 -5.55 21.35
C VAL A 10 -15.06 -6.42 20.12
N ASP A 11 -16.21 -6.25 19.47
CA ASP A 11 -16.60 -6.93 18.24
C ASP A 11 -15.55 -6.59 17.16
N ALA A 12 -14.46 -7.36 17.14
CA ALA A 12 -13.34 -7.16 16.25
C ALA A 12 -13.84 -7.44 14.84
N ASP A 13 -13.65 -6.49 13.91
CA ASP A 13 -13.96 -6.70 12.50
C ASP A 13 -13.35 -8.04 12.07
N PRO A 14 -14.16 -9.03 11.64
CA PRO A 14 -13.65 -10.37 11.34
C PRO A 14 -12.62 -10.37 10.21
N LEU A 15 -12.59 -9.31 9.38
CA LEU A 15 -11.59 -9.11 8.33
C LEU A 15 -10.26 -8.55 8.86
N GLU A 16 -10.21 -8.09 10.10
CA GLU A 16 -9.08 -7.40 10.72
C GLU A 16 -8.81 -7.90 12.15
N PRO A 17 -8.51 -9.20 12.33
CA PRO A 17 -8.18 -9.72 13.65
C PRO A 17 -6.87 -9.08 14.15
N PRO A 18 -6.78 -8.84 15.47
CA PRO A 18 -5.59 -8.25 16.07
C PRO A 18 -4.37 -9.16 15.92
N LEU A 19 -3.18 -8.58 16.09
CA LEU A 19 -1.95 -9.35 16.23
C LEU A 19 -2.01 -10.17 17.53
N VAL A 20 -1.65 -11.45 17.46
CA VAL A 20 -1.70 -12.37 18.60
C VAL A 20 -0.33 -13.03 18.77
N ALA A 21 0.13 -13.12 20.01
CA ALA A 21 1.34 -13.84 20.36
C ALA A 21 1.09 -14.92 21.41
N PRO A 22 1.70 -16.12 21.28
CA PRO A 22 1.60 -17.17 22.28
C PRO A 22 2.54 -16.86 23.45
N LEU A 23 2.16 -15.88 24.27
CA LEU A 23 2.99 -15.39 25.37
C LEU A 23 3.22 -16.49 26.41
N ARG A 24 4.46 -16.53 26.90
CA ARG A 24 4.94 -17.46 27.92
C ARG A 24 6.01 -16.76 28.75
N ARG A 25 6.45 -17.36 29.86
CA ARG A 25 7.42 -16.72 30.77
C ARG A 25 8.73 -16.32 30.08
N ASP A 26 9.14 -17.05 29.05
CA ASP A 26 10.34 -16.81 28.24
C ASP A 26 10.05 -16.06 26.91
N LEU A 27 8.80 -15.67 26.65
CA LEU A 27 8.38 -14.89 25.49
C LEU A 27 7.32 -13.86 25.92
N THR A 28 7.80 -12.74 26.45
CA THR A 28 7.00 -11.56 26.80
C THR A 28 6.85 -10.64 25.58
N TRP A 29 5.92 -9.67 25.64
CA TRP A 29 5.81 -8.64 24.59
C TRP A 29 7.08 -7.83 24.42
N GLU A 30 7.74 -7.45 25.51
CA GLU A 30 9.04 -6.78 25.47
C GLU A 30 10.09 -7.61 24.72
N ARG A 31 10.11 -8.93 24.96
CA ARG A 31 11.01 -9.84 24.25
C ARG A 31 10.64 -9.94 22.78
N VAL A 32 9.36 -10.05 22.45
CA VAL A 32 8.88 -10.05 21.06
C VAL A 32 9.32 -8.78 20.35
N GLN A 33 9.10 -7.60 20.96
CA GLN A 33 9.53 -6.32 20.43
C GLN A 33 11.04 -6.29 20.19
N ALA A 34 11.85 -6.66 21.19
CA ALA A 34 13.30 -6.70 21.03
C ALA A 34 13.75 -7.65 19.90
N MET A 35 13.04 -8.77 19.70
CA MET A 35 13.32 -9.69 18.60
C MET A 35 12.96 -9.08 17.23
N THR A 36 11.84 -8.37 17.10
CA THR A 36 11.45 -7.76 15.81
C THR A 36 12.38 -6.64 15.37
N GLN A 37 13.06 -5.99 16.32
CA GLN A 37 14.04 -4.92 16.07
C GLN A 37 15.45 -5.42 15.71
N SER A 38 15.63 -6.73 15.45
CA SER A 38 16.93 -7.31 15.13
C SER A 38 16.88 -8.22 13.90
N ALA A 39 17.70 -7.90 12.89
CA ALA A 39 17.85 -8.71 11.68
C ALA A 39 18.33 -10.15 11.97
N GLY A 40 18.94 -10.39 13.13
CA GLY A 40 19.32 -11.74 13.57
C GLY A 40 18.13 -12.67 13.84
N HIS A 41 16.92 -12.12 13.97
CA HIS A 41 15.68 -12.88 14.18
C HIS A 41 14.81 -12.97 12.92
N ARG A 42 15.32 -12.61 11.74
CA ARG A 42 14.57 -12.68 10.47
C ARG A 42 13.99 -14.07 10.18
N ASP A 43 14.66 -15.13 10.63
CA ASP A 43 14.26 -16.53 10.42
C ASP A 43 13.63 -17.15 11.66
N ASP A 44 13.30 -16.36 12.69
CA ASP A 44 12.77 -16.86 13.96
C ASP A 44 11.36 -17.44 13.80
N ALA A 45 11.18 -18.70 14.23
CA ALA A 45 9.91 -19.41 14.06
C ALA A 45 8.78 -18.84 14.94
N ALA A 46 9.09 -18.25 16.09
CA ALA A 46 8.08 -17.61 16.94
C ALA A 46 7.58 -16.32 16.29
N LEU A 47 8.50 -15.48 15.77
CA LEU A 47 8.11 -14.27 15.03
C LEU A 47 7.27 -14.60 13.79
N ARG A 48 7.65 -15.63 13.02
CA ARG A 48 6.84 -16.10 11.88
C ARG A 48 5.41 -16.45 12.26
N ARG A 49 5.21 -17.16 13.38
CA ARG A 49 3.87 -17.51 13.89
C ARG A 49 3.08 -16.29 14.33
N ILE A 50 3.70 -15.37 15.05
CA ILE A 50 3.07 -14.11 15.48
C ILE A 50 2.67 -13.30 14.25
N ARG A 51 3.59 -13.15 13.30
CA ARG A 51 3.36 -12.40 12.06
C ARG A 51 2.24 -12.98 11.21
N ALA A 52 2.07 -14.31 11.20
CA ALA A 52 1.01 -14.99 10.46
C ALA A 52 -0.40 -14.70 11.00
N THR A 53 -0.56 -14.23 12.25
CA THR A 53 -1.88 -13.83 12.76
C THR A 53 -2.33 -12.51 12.17
N ALA A 54 -1.39 -11.66 11.74
CA ALA A 54 -1.66 -10.44 10.99
C ALA A 54 -1.80 -10.74 9.49
N ALA A 55 -2.85 -11.47 9.13
CA ALA A 55 -3.13 -11.79 7.73
C ALA A 55 -3.88 -10.64 7.04
N VAL A 56 -3.58 -10.43 5.75
CA VAL A 56 -4.46 -9.69 4.85
C VAL A 56 -5.48 -10.66 4.29
N ARG A 57 -6.72 -10.19 4.19
CA ARG A 57 -7.82 -10.87 3.49
C ARG A 57 -8.43 -9.91 2.50
N ARG A 58 -9.22 -10.44 1.58
CA ARG A 58 -10.09 -9.61 0.75
C ARG A 58 -10.97 -8.73 1.66
N GLY A 59 -10.99 -7.43 1.41
CA GLY A 59 -11.72 -6.45 2.21
C GLY A 59 -10.96 -5.85 3.39
N THR A 60 -9.82 -6.42 3.82
CA THR A 60 -8.97 -5.83 4.88
C THR A 60 -8.62 -4.39 4.50
N ARG A 61 -8.82 -3.43 5.42
CA ARG A 61 -8.43 -2.04 5.17
C ARG A 61 -6.92 -1.92 5.30
N MET A 62 -6.31 -1.46 4.23
CA MET A 62 -4.89 -1.17 4.13
C MET A 62 -4.70 0.34 4.15
N THR A 63 -3.60 0.78 4.74
CA THR A 63 -3.21 2.18 4.85
C THR A 63 -1.76 2.36 4.44
N LYS A 64 -1.48 3.40 3.67
CA LYS A 64 -0.13 3.92 3.39
C LYS A 64 -0.05 5.35 3.91
N VAL A 65 0.93 5.63 4.76
CA VAL A 65 1.21 7.01 5.22
C VAL A 65 1.94 7.76 4.10
N LEU A 66 1.51 8.99 3.85
CA LEU A 66 1.91 9.80 2.70
C LEU A 66 2.53 11.11 3.15
N SER A 67 3.49 11.60 2.37
CA SER A 67 3.85 13.02 2.36
C SER A 67 2.85 13.85 1.56
N THR A 68 2.99 15.18 1.64
CA THR A 68 2.22 16.14 0.85
C THR A 68 2.37 15.91 -0.66
N ALA A 69 3.57 15.57 -1.12
CA ALA A 69 3.84 15.27 -2.53
C ALA A 69 3.16 13.97 -2.97
N GLN A 70 3.20 12.92 -2.15
CA GLN A 70 2.52 11.67 -2.44
C GLN A 70 0.99 11.84 -2.40
N LEU A 71 0.47 12.64 -1.47
CA LEU A 71 -0.97 12.98 -1.44
C LEU A 71 -1.40 13.65 -2.75
N ALA A 72 -0.64 14.64 -3.22
CA ALA A 72 -0.90 15.30 -4.50
C ALA A 72 -0.81 14.31 -5.68
N GLY A 73 0.16 13.39 -5.65
CA GLY A 73 0.29 12.31 -6.65
C GLY A 73 -0.94 11.39 -6.68
N HIS A 74 -1.43 10.94 -5.52
CA HIS A 74 -2.64 10.12 -5.45
C HIS A 74 -3.90 10.87 -5.88
N LEU A 75 -4.02 12.17 -5.55
CA LEU A 75 -5.09 13.02 -6.07
C LEU A 75 -5.04 13.12 -7.61
N ALA A 76 -3.84 13.13 -8.19
CA ALA A 76 -3.64 13.13 -9.64
C ALA A 76 -3.85 11.76 -10.30
N GLY A 77 -3.93 10.67 -9.53
CA GLY A 77 -4.21 9.32 -10.02
C GLY A 77 -3.15 8.27 -9.74
N TRP A 78 -2.11 8.55 -8.95
CA TRP A 78 -1.17 7.51 -8.52
C TRP A 78 -1.89 6.38 -7.80
N LEU A 79 -1.50 5.15 -8.13
CA LEU A 79 -2.03 3.94 -7.56
C LEU A 79 -1.31 3.59 -6.24
N PRO A 80 -1.94 2.85 -5.30
CA PRO A 80 -1.25 2.33 -4.13
C PRO A 80 -0.10 1.40 -4.52
N TYR A 81 1.07 1.58 -3.91
CA TYR A 81 2.24 0.71 -4.09
C TYR A 81 3.17 0.75 -2.87
N GLY A 82 4.09 -0.21 -2.80
CA GLY A 82 5.16 -0.24 -1.81
C GLY A 82 4.69 -0.61 -0.42
N PHE A 83 5.36 -0.08 0.61
CA PHE A 83 5.02 -0.40 2.00
C PHE A 83 3.64 0.12 2.38
N CYS A 84 2.90 -0.73 3.10
CA CYS A 84 1.59 -0.44 3.65
C CYS A 84 1.31 -1.30 4.90
N TYR A 85 0.23 -0.96 5.60
CA TYR A 85 -0.12 -1.51 6.90
C TYR A 85 -1.60 -1.83 6.93
N ARG A 86 -2.04 -2.79 7.74
CA ARG A 86 -3.48 -2.93 8.02
C ARG A 86 -3.91 -1.75 8.87
N SER A 87 -5.06 -1.14 8.57
CA SER A 87 -5.53 0.03 9.30
C SER A 87 -5.72 -0.25 10.80
N CYS A 88 -6.11 -1.47 11.17
CA CYS A 88 -6.24 -1.90 12.57
C CYS A 88 -4.92 -1.89 13.34
N ASP A 89 -3.80 -2.23 12.70
CA ASP A 89 -2.49 -2.37 13.35
C ASP A 89 -1.82 -1.03 13.67
N ILE A 90 -2.34 0.05 13.08
CA ILE A 90 -1.82 1.42 13.25
C ILE A 90 -2.89 2.37 13.78
N ALA A 91 -4.05 1.85 14.19
CA ALA A 91 -5.21 2.65 14.58
C ALA A 91 -4.97 3.49 15.86
N HIS A 92 -3.96 3.12 16.65
CA HIS A 92 -3.53 3.84 17.84
C HIS A 92 -2.62 5.02 17.53
N LEU A 93 -1.99 5.07 16.35
CA LEU A 93 -1.18 6.20 15.92
C LEU A 93 -2.10 7.29 15.36
N ARG A 94 -2.19 8.42 16.05
CA ARG A 94 -3.12 9.52 15.71
C ARG A 94 -2.43 10.87 15.57
N ASP A 95 -1.19 10.99 16.04
CA ASP A 95 -0.38 12.18 15.89
C ASP A 95 0.51 12.12 14.63
N PRO A 96 0.77 13.26 13.94
CA PRO A 96 1.72 13.31 12.85
C PRO A 96 3.10 12.76 13.18
N ALA A 97 3.63 13.01 14.38
CA ALA A 97 4.94 12.52 14.80
C ALA A 97 4.95 10.99 14.98
N GLU A 98 3.87 10.42 15.51
CA GLU A 98 3.69 8.97 15.60
C GLU A 98 3.62 8.35 14.21
N LEU A 99 2.82 8.91 13.31
CA LEU A 99 2.67 8.40 11.94
C LEU A 99 3.95 8.59 11.10
N ALA A 100 4.84 9.52 11.47
CA ALA A 100 6.09 9.75 10.76
C ALA A 100 6.98 8.50 10.70
N LEU A 101 6.88 7.61 11.71
CA LEU A 101 7.64 6.35 11.74
C LEU A 101 7.30 5.42 10.56
N LEU A 102 6.07 5.53 10.03
CA LEU A 102 5.54 4.67 8.96
C LEU A 102 5.80 5.22 7.55
N ARG A 103 6.35 6.43 7.44
CA ARG A 103 6.58 7.11 6.16
C ARG A 103 7.66 6.40 5.36
N THR A 104 7.42 6.34 4.05
CA THR A 104 8.33 5.66 3.12
C THR A 104 9.26 6.62 2.39
N ASP A 105 9.03 7.93 2.49
CA ASP A 105 9.83 8.96 1.82
C ASP A 105 10.75 9.70 2.81
N ASN A 106 11.66 10.53 2.29
CA ASN A 106 12.60 11.31 3.11
C ASN A 106 12.19 12.79 3.25
N THR A 107 10.90 13.10 3.13
CA THR A 107 10.45 14.49 3.21
C THR A 107 10.22 14.91 4.67
N GLY A 108 10.46 16.17 4.99
CA GLY A 108 10.46 16.68 6.37
C GLY A 108 9.08 16.67 7.05
N ASP A 109 9.05 17.20 8.26
CA ASP A 109 7.83 17.29 9.07
C ASP A 109 6.78 18.18 8.40
N ALA A 110 5.54 17.70 8.41
CA ALA A 110 4.37 18.43 7.96
C ALA A 110 3.45 18.69 9.17
N PRO A 111 2.70 19.81 9.17
CA PRO A 111 1.78 20.12 10.28
C PRO A 111 0.64 19.10 10.42
N ALA A 112 0.40 18.29 9.40
CA ALA A 112 -0.49 17.15 9.42
C ALA A 112 0.18 15.96 8.72
N ALA A 113 -0.11 14.75 9.18
CA ALA A 113 0.21 13.54 8.43
C ALA A 113 -0.95 13.20 7.49
N TYR A 114 -0.64 12.59 6.35
CA TYR A 114 -1.64 12.17 5.37
C TYR A 114 -1.58 10.67 5.17
N ALA A 115 -2.67 10.07 4.71
CA ALA A 115 -2.68 8.66 4.38
C ALA A 115 -3.63 8.33 3.22
N LEU A 116 -3.31 7.28 2.47
CA LEU A 116 -4.23 6.59 1.58
C LEU A 116 -4.74 5.36 2.30
N ARG A 117 -6.06 5.22 2.43
CA ARG A 117 -6.73 4.01 2.95
C ARG A 117 -7.55 3.35 1.84
N TRP A 118 -7.45 2.04 1.70
CA TRP A 118 -8.21 1.27 0.71
C TRP A 118 -8.52 -0.13 1.23
N ARG A 119 -9.46 -0.84 0.59
CA ARG A 119 -9.72 -2.26 0.92
C ARG A 119 -8.92 -3.16 -0.01
N ALA A 120 -8.24 -4.15 0.54
CA ALA A 120 -7.50 -5.15 -0.24
C ALA A 120 -8.46 -5.88 -1.19
N VAL A 121 -8.13 -5.92 -2.49
CA VAL A 121 -8.89 -6.66 -3.50
C VAL A 121 -8.64 -8.16 -3.34
N ASP A 122 -7.37 -8.53 -3.21
CA ASP A 122 -6.96 -9.91 -2.98
C ASP A 122 -5.73 -9.97 -2.05
N PRO A 123 -5.64 -10.94 -1.13
CA PRO A 123 -4.43 -11.12 -0.32
C PRO A 123 -3.16 -11.39 -1.16
N SER A 124 -3.27 -11.92 -2.39
CA SER A 124 -2.11 -12.14 -3.27
C SER A 124 -1.38 -10.86 -3.67
N ASP A 125 -2.03 -9.70 -3.49
CA ASP A 125 -1.44 -8.40 -3.77
C ASP A 125 -0.43 -7.93 -2.73
N TYR A 126 -0.23 -8.70 -1.65
CA TYR A 126 0.58 -8.31 -0.51
C TYR A 126 1.61 -9.38 -0.16
N GLU A 127 2.82 -8.92 0.09
CA GLU A 127 3.92 -9.73 0.58
C GLU A 127 4.36 -9.24 1.96
N ILE A 128 4.86 -10.17 2.75
CA ILE A 128 5.50 -9.85 4.04
C ILE A 128 6.99 -9.68 3.74
N PRO A 129 7.62 -8.54 4.08
CA PRO A 129 9.04 -8.31 3.85
C PRO A 129 9.88 -9.08 4.89
N MET A 130 9.84 -10.40 4.77
CA MET A 130 10.45 -11.38 5.66
C MET A 130 10.99 -12.56 4.85
N GLY A 131 12.06 -13.18 5.34
CA GLY A 131 12.67 -14.35 4.70
C GLY A 131 13.13 -14.07 3.26
N GLU A 132 12.90 -15.03 2.37
CA GLU A 132 13.38 -14.97 0.98
C GLU A 132 12.63 -13.97 0.10
N VAL A 133 11.36 -13.67 0.42
CA VAL A 133 10.45 -12.90 -0.43
C VAL A 133 11.00 -11.49 -0.73
N GLN A 134 11.70 -10.88 0.22
CA GLN A 134 12.32 -9.56 0.08
C GLN A 134 13.74 -9.51 0.67
N ALA A 135 14.50 -10.60 0.58
CA ALA A 135 15.84 -10.70 1.16
C ALA A 135 16.80 -9.60 0.67
N GLY A 136 16.68 -9.21 -0.61
CA GLY A 136 17.50 -8.18 -1.25
C GLY A 136 17.46 -6.82 -0.55
N LEU A 137 16.31 -6.45 0.02
CA LEU A 137 16.14 -5.16 0.72
C LEU A 137 16.97 -5.04 1.99
N SER A 138 17.17 -6.16 2.70
CA SER A 138 17.96 -6.17 3.94
C SER A 138 19.46 -5.99 3.68
N ALA A 139 19.92 -6.33 2.48
CA ALA A 139 21.32 -6.22 2.07
C ALA A 139 21.67 -4.87 1.43
N LEU A 140 20.67 -4.02 1.14
CA LEU A 140 20.90 -2.72 0.49
C LEU A 140 21.66 -1.75 1.43
N PRO A 141 22.76 -1.14 0.94
CA PRO A 141 23.57 -0.24 1.76
C PRO A 141 22.80 1.04 2.08
N ALA A 142 23.18 1.68 3.19
CA ALA A 142 22.46 2.86 3.70
C ALA A 142 22.39 4.03 2.71
N HIS A 143 23.42 4.22 1.87
CA HIS A 143 23.44 5.29 0.87
C HIS A 143 22.55 5.02 -0.35
N SER A 144 22.06 3.78 -0.52
CA SER A 144 21.20 3.39 -1.63
C SER A 144 19.72 3.34 -1.25
N ARG A 145 19.36 3.60 0.01
CA ARG A 145 17.97 3.48 0.51
C ARG A 145 17.43 4.80 1.03
N ILE A 146 16.11 4.94 0.96
CA ILE A 146 15.33 5.97 1.63
C ILE A 146 14.59 5.33 2.82
N GLY A 147 14.53 6.06 3.94
CA GLY A 147 13.82 5.62 5.13
C GLY A 147 14.54 4.53 5.93
N PRO A 148 13.84 3.90 6.89
CA PRO A 148 14.43 2.90 7.77
C PRO A 148 14.78 1.60 7.02
N MET A 149 15.76 0.89 7.56
CA MET A 149 16.17 -0.42 7.04
C MET A 149 15.02 -1.43 7.09
N VAL A 150 14.95 -2.32 6.11
CA VAL A 150 14.07 -3.49 6.16
C VAL A 150 14.81 -4.59 6.92
N LEU A 151 14.34 -4.91 8.12
CA LEU A 151 15.02 -5.89 9.01
C LEU A 151 14.80 -7.34 8.58
N GLY A 152 13.81 -7.60 7.72
CA GLY A 152 13.45 -8.96 7.30
C GLY A 152 12.67 -9.72 8.36
N THR A 153 12.16 -9.06 9.40
CA THR A 153 11.35 -9.67 10.48
C THR A 153 9.85 -9.59 10.20
N GLY A 154 9.43 -8.84 9.17
CA GLY A 154 8.02 -8.59 8.84
C GLY A 154 7.36 -7.51 9.70
N PHE A 155 8.14 -6.77 10.51
CA PHE A 155 7.67 -5.68 11.37
C PHE A 155 8.44 -4.40 11.08
N THR A 156 7.76 -3.27 11.27
CA THR A 156 8.38 -1.95 11.14
C THR A 156 9.37 -1.69 12.26
N PRO A 157 10.53 -1.08 11.94
CA PRO A 157 11.44 -0.59 12.97
C PRO A 157 10.76 0.45 13.87
N SER A 158 10.56 0.12 15.15
CA SER A 158 9.97 1.00 16.15
C SER A 158 10.46 0.63 17.54
N THR A 159 10.62 1.61 18.41
CA THR A 159 10.99 1.40 19.82
C THR A 159 9.82 0.89 20.65
N ASP A 160 8.62 1.40 20.36
CA ASP A 160 7.47 1.31 21.27
C ASP A 160 6.31 0.51 20.67
N ASP A 161 6.29 0.33 19.34
CA ASP A 161 5.19 -0.30 18.64
C ASP A 161 5.59 -1.58 17.92
N LEU A 162 4.72 -2.59 18.03
CA LEU A 162 4.82 -3.85 17.31
C LEU A 162 3.89 -3.80 16.08
N ILE A 163 4.38 -3.25 14.97
CA ILE A 163 3.56 -2.98 13.78
C ILE A 163 3.94 -3.96 12.66
N PRO A 164 3.06 -4.88 12.27
CA PRO A 164 3.23 -5.70 11.08
C PRO A 164 3.30 -4.82 9.83
N GLU A 165 4.32 -5.04 8.99
CA GLU A 165 4.44 -4.34 7.71
C GLU A 165 4.20 -5.28 6.53
N PHE A 166 3.65 -4.72 5.46
CA PHE A 166 3.41 -5.40 4.19
C PHE A 166 3.99 -4.55 3.06
N VAL A 167 4.32 -5.20 1.95
CA VAL A 167 4.61 -4.52 0.69
C VAL A 167 3.61 -4.98 -0.36
N THR A 168 3.28 -4.13 -1.32
CA THR A 168 2.58 -4.62 -2.51
C THR A 168 3.45 -5.63 -3.24
N ALA A 169 2.86 -6.75 -3.69
CA ALA A 169 3.61 -7.88 -4.24
C ALA A 169 4.49 -7.42 -5.41
N GLY A 170 5.80 -7.69 -5.33
CA GLY A 170 6.78 -7.19 -6.30
C GLY A 170 6.85 -5.67 -6.45
N PHE A 171 6.42 -4.90 -5.45
CA PHE A 171 6.27 -3.43 -5.49
C PHE A 171 5.34 -2.92 -6.61
N ALA A 172 4.40 -3.76 -7.07
CA ALA A 172 3.45 -3.41 -8.11
C ALA A 172 2.49 -2.29 -7.68
N ASP A 173 2.02 -1.51 -8.66
CA ASP A 173 0.86 -0.65 -8.47
C ASP A 173 -0.42 -1.49 -8.38
N LEU A 174 -1.26 -1.18 -7.40
CA LEU A 174 -2.56 -1.82 -7.19
C LEU A 174 -3.68 -0.93 -7.77
N PRO A 175 -4.59 -1.45 -8.61
CA PRO A 175 -5.75 -0.69 -9.04
C PRO A 175 -6.54 -0.19 -7.84
N LEU A 176 -6.91 1.09 -7.85
CA LEU A 176 -7.60 1.73 -6.73
C LEU A 176 -9.04 1.18 -6.62
N PRO A 177 -9.42 0.56 -5.49
CA PRO A 177 -10.78 0.06 -5.30
C PRO A 177 -11.76 1.21 -5.03
N ALA A 178 -13.05 0.92 -5.21
CA ALA A 178 -14.13 1.82 -4.83
C ALA A 178 -14.00 2.24 -3.36
N ASN A 179 -14.42 3.47 -3.08
CA ASN A 179 -14.44 4.01 -1.72
C ASN A 179 -13.07 4.08 -1.02
N ALA A 180 -11.95 3.97 -1.75
CA ALA A 180 -10.65 4.34 -1.22
C ALA A 180 -10.67 5.80 -0.73
N GLN A 181 -9.86 6.13 0.27
CA GLN A 181 -9.95 7.40 0.99
C GLN A 181 -8.58 8.04 1.14
N LEU A 182 -8.53 9.35 0.96
CA LEU A 182 -7.40 10.17 1.38
C LEU A 182 -7.75 10.80 2.73
N LEU A 183 -6.83 10.66 3.68
CA LEU A 183 -7.01 11.02 5.08
C LEU A 183 -5.99 12.08 5.49
N ALA A 184 -6.31 12.85 6.52
CA ALA A 184 -5.39 13.70 7.25
C ALA A 184 -5.52 13.50 8.76
N TYR A 185 -4.39 13.65 9.44
CA TYR A 185 -4.23 13.61 10.88
C TYR A 185 -3.61 14.95 11.30
N PRO A 186 -4.40 15.91 11.82
CA PRO A 186 -3.94 17.27 12.09
C PRO A 186 -3.23 17.45 13.45
N GLY A 187 -2.96 16.38 14.19
CA GLY A 187 -2.32 16.43 15.53
C GLY A 187 -3.29 16.70 16.68
N THR A 188 -4.60 16.81 16.42
CA THR A 188 -5.63 16.91 17.47
C THR A 188 -6.15 15.55 17.93
N GLY A 189 -5.57 14.45 17.42
CA GLY A 189 -6.07 13.09 17.60
C GLY A 189 -7.22 12.68 16.68
N GLU A 190 -7.79 13.62 15.92
CA GLU A 190 -8.87 13.35 14.97
C GLU A 190 -8.34 12.77 13.64
N GLU A 191 -9.12 11.88 13.03
CA GLU A 191 -8.92 11.46 11.65
C GLU A 191 -9.92 12.17 10.74
N VAL A 192 -9.42 12.85 9.71
CA VAL A 192 -10.23 13.63 8.79
C VAL A 192 -10.21 12.95 7.42
N VAL A 193 -11.36 12.49 6.94
CA VAL A 193 -11.49 12.02 5.55
C VAL A 193 -11.54 13.23 4.63
N LEU A 194 -10.48 13.42 3.84
CA LEU A 194 -10.37 14.51 2.88
C LEU A 194 -11.19 14.21 1.62
N TYR A 195 -10.94 13.04 1.02
CA TYR A 195 -11.55 12.62 -0.24
C TYR A 195 -11.92 11.14 -0.23
N THR A 196 -12.90 10.77 -1.05
CA THR A 196 -13.22 9.38 -1.38
C THR A 196 -13.17 9.15 -2.90
N TYR A 197 -12.61 8.03 -3.32
CA TYR A 197 -12.48 7.68 -4.72
C TYR A 197 -13.79 7.17 -5.32
N GLN A 198 -14.14 7.70 -6.48
CA GLN A 198 -15.31 7.35 -7.27
C GLN A 198 -14.84 6.71 -8.60
N PRO A 199 -14.76 5.38 -8.69
CA PRO A 199 -14.20 4.69 -9.86
C PRO A 199 -15.01 4.95 -11.13
N GLU A 200 -16.32 5.13 -11.02
CA GLU A 200 -17.18 5.41 -12.17
C GLU A 200 -16.90 6.78 -12.79
N GLN A 201 -16.51 7.77 -11.98
CA GLN A 201 -16.14 9.11 -12.47
C GLN A 201 -14.64 9.24 -12.77
N HIS A 202 -13.83 8.27 -12.34
CA HIS A 202 -12.37 8.35 -12.37
C HIS A 202 -11.82 9.55 -11.59
N GLY A 203 -12.27 9.74 -10.36
CA GLY A 203 -11.81 10.88 -9.58
C GLY A 203 -12.17 10.80 -8.11
N TRP A 204 -11.75 11.83 -7.39
CA TRP A 204 -11.89 11.98 -5.96
C TRP A 204 -13.00 12.98 -5.65
N LEU A 205 -13.92 12.59 -4.77
CA LEU A 205 -14.97 13.45 -4.24
C LEU A 205 -14.57 13.93 -2.84
N ARG A 206 -14.56 15.24 -2.61
CA ARG A 206 -14.21 15.85 -1.32
C ARG A 206 -15.29 15.55 -0.29
N LEU A 207 -14.88 15.08 0.88
CA LEU A 207 -15.75 14.86 2.04
C LEU A 207 -15.44 15.81 3.20
N ALA A 208 -14.23 16.36 3.26
CA ALA A 208 -13.85 17.31 4.29
C ALA A 208 -14.64 18.62 4.17
N GLY A 209 -15.31 19.03 5.26
CA GLY A 209 -16.03 20.31 5.34
C GLY A 209 -15.12 21.54 5.40
N PRO A 210 -15.68 22.77 5.34
CA PRO A 210 -14.91 24.02 5.27
C PRO A 210 -13.87 24.21 6.37
N ARG A 211 -14.11 23.72 7.59
CA ARG A 211 -13.17 23.82 8.72
C ARG A 211 -11.81 23.17 8.46
N TRP A 212 -11.77 22.19 7.55
CA TRP A 212 -10.59 21.38 7.24
C TRP A 212 -9.86 21.81 5.96
N ARG A 213 -10.30 22.89 5.29
CA ARG A 213 -9.68 23.35 4.04
C ARG A 213 -8.20 23.65 4.19
N HIS A 214 -7.80 24.16 5.34
CA HIS A 214 -6.40 24.47 5.65
C HIS A 214 -5.47 23.24 5.57
N LEU A 215 -6.00 22.02 5.67
CA LEU A 215 -5.23 20.77 5.48
C LEU A 215 -4.88 20.50 4.02
N LEU A 216 -5.44 21.27 3.09
CA LEU A 216 -5.12 21.19 1.66
C LEU A 216 -4.24 22.37 1.21
N ASP A 217 -4.01 23.35 2.08
CA ASP A 217 -3.20 24.53 1.77
C ASP A 217 -1.74 24.12 1.55
N GLY A 218 -1.14 24.62 0.47
CA GLY A 218 0.25 24.31 0.13
C GLY A 218 0.48 22.95 -0.53
N LEU A 219 -0.57 22.16 -0.77
CA LEU A 219 -0.45 20.93 -1.56
C LEU A 219 -0.15 21.24 -3.04
N PRO A 220 0.90 20.65 -3.64
CA PRO A 220 1.28 20.94 -5.02
C PRO A 220 0.15 20.62 -6.01
N GLY A 221 -0.30 21.63 -6.78
CA GLY A 221 -1.30 21.43 -7.84
C GLY A 221 -2.71 21.13 -7.35
N VAL A 222 -2.99 21.25 -6.05
CA VAL A 222 -4.31 20.98 -5.45
C VAL A 222 -4.95 22.29 -5.02
N SER A 223 -6.22 22.49 -5.40
CA SER A 223 -7.02 23.63 -4.93
C SER A 223 -7.88 23.20 -3.73
N PRO A 224 -7.82 23.90 -2.58
CA PRO A 224 -8.60 23.57 -1.38
C PRO A 224 -10.12 23.64 -1.58
N ASP A 225 -10.58 24.44 -2.55
CA ASP A 225 -12.01 24.63 -2.82
C ASP A 225 -12.58 23.60 -3.80
N ARG A 226 -11.74 22.77 -4.40
CA ARG A 226 -12.15 21.81 -5.42
C ARG A 226 -12.94 20.67 -4.78
N GLU A 227 -14.21 20.53 -5.15
CA GLU A 227 -15.07 19.45 -4.64
C GLU A 227 -14.84 18.12 -5.34
N TYR A 228 -14.49 18.17 -6.63
CA TYR A 228 -14.20 16.99 -7.44
C TYR A 228 -12.84 17.13 -8.14
N VAL A 229 -11.97 16.15 -7.94
CA VAL A 229 -10.62 16.10 -8.53
C VAL A 229 -10.55 14.89 -9.47
N PRO A 230 -10.56 15.08 -10.81
CA PRO A 230 -10.38 13.97 -11.73
C PRO A 230 -8.96 13.41 -11.64
N CYS A 231 -8.82 12.10 -11.69
CA CYS A 231 -7.52 11.46 -11.90
C CYS A 231 -7.10 11.73 -13.35
N THR A 232 -5.91 12.32 -13.51
CA THR A 232 -5.33 12.67 -14.81
C THR A 232 -4.33 11.62 -15.30
N ASP A 233 -3.78 10.83 -14.38
CA ASP A 233 -2.92 9.70 -14.70
C ASP A 233 -3.78 8.47 -15.07
N ALA A 234 -3.42 7.79 -16.15
CA ALA A 234 -4.11 6.57 -16.58
C ALA A 234 -3.86 5.37 -15.66
N GLY A 235 -2.81 5.46 -14.82
CA GLY A 235 -2.37 4.38 -13.94
C GLY A 235 -1.67 3.24 -14.68
N SER A 236 -0.68 2.62 -14.04
CA SER A 236 0.09 1.52 -14.64
C SER A 236 -0.60 0.15 -14.55
N ALA A 237 -1.67 0.05 -13.75
CA ALA A 237 -2.43 -1.18 -13.52
C ALA A 237 -3.94 -0.93 -13.57
N ARG A 238 -4.70 -1.94 -14.01
CA ARG A 238 -6.17 -1.91 -14.05
C ARG A 238 -6.80 -3.26 -13.75
N LEU A 239 -8.07 -3.25 -13.34
CA LEU A 239 -8.89 -4.46 -13.23
C LEU A 239 -9.68 -4.69 -14.51
N VAL A 240 -9.74 -5.95 -14.94
CA VAL A 240 -10.62 -6.42 -16.01
C VAL A 240 -11.41 -7.62 -15.51
N GLY A 241 -12.63 -7.78 -16.03
CA GLY A 241 -13.49 -8.91 -15.70
C GLY A 241 -14.39 -9.29 -16.87
N ARG A 242 -14.97 -10.50 -16.81
CA ARG A 242 -15.79 -11.04 -17.91
C ARG A 242 -17.26 -11.18 -17.56
N ILE A 243 -18.12 -10.93 -18.55
CA ILE A 243 -19.56 -11.24 -18.54
C ILE A 243 -19.92 -11.83 -19.90
N ASN A 244 -20.56 -13.01 -19.92
CA ASN A 244 -21.02 -13.68 -21.14
C ASN A 244 -19.92 -13.71 -22.24
N GLU A 245 -18.74 -14.19 -21.88
CA GLU A 245 -17.53 -14.25 -22.73
C GLU A 245 -16.93 -12.90 -23.16
N HIS A 246 -17.55 -11.76 -22.86
CA HIS A 246 -17.03 -10.43 -23.17
C HIS A 246 -16.21 -9.88 -22.01
N GLU A 247 -15.13 -9.18 -22.31
CA GLU A 247 -14.28 -8.54 -21.32
C GLU A 247 -14.62 -7.05 -21.16
N TYR A 248 -14.59 -6.59 -19.92
CA TYR A 248 -14.83 -5.20 -19.55
C TYR A 248 -13.82 -4.75 -18.51
N GLN A 249 -13.59 -3.43 -18.42
CA GLN A 249 -12.92 -2.87 -17.24
C GLN A 249 -13.80 -3.10 -16.01
N ALA A 250 -13.19 -3.55 -14.92
CA ALA A 250 -13.88 -3.85 -13.67
C ALA A 250 -13.59 -2.82 -12.58
N VAL A 251 -14.47 -2.79 -11.59
CA VAL A 251 -14.34 -2.09 -10.32
C VAL A 251 -14.44 -3.12 -9.21
N ALA A 252 -13.57 -3.01 -8.22
CA ALA A 252 -13.67 -3.75 -6.97
C ALA A 252 -14.21 -2.84 -5.87
N ASP A 253 -15.22 -3.32 -5.15
CA ASP A 253 -15.68 -2.80 -3.85
C ASP A 253 -15.66 -3.97 -2.86
N PRO A 254 -14.45 -4.41 -2.42
CA PRO A 254 -14.30 -5.58 -1.58
C PRO A 254 -15.01 -5.40 -0.22
N PRO A 255 -15.49 -6.48 0.43
CA PRO A 255 -15.08 -7.86 0.17
C PRO A 255 -15.87 -8.62 -0.91
N GLU A 256 -17.05 -8.16 -1.31
CA GLU A 256 -17.99 -9.01 -2.06
C GLU A 256 -18.36 -8.48 -3.45
N GLU A 257 -18.17 -7.20 -3.72
CA GLU A 257 -18.71 -6.60 -4.94
C GLU A 257 -17.63 -6.36 -6.00
N PHE A 258 -17.76 -7.07 -7.12
CA PHE A 258 -16.91 -6.94 -8.29
C PHE A 258 -17.78 -6.77 -9.52
N ARG A 259 -17.65 -5.65 -10.20
CA ARG A 259 -18.61 -5.23 -11.23
C ARG A 259 -17.94 -4.57 -12.41
N VAL A 260 -18.66 -4.52 -13.53
CA VAL A 260 -18.26 -3.72 -14.68
C VAL A 260 -18.22 -2.25 -14.29
N ARG A 261 -17.15 -1.58 -14.71
CA ARG A 261 -17.03 -0.14 -14.59
C ARG A 261 -17.99 0.54 -15.56
N ALA A 262 -19.08 1.08 -15.02
CA ALA A 262 -20.11 1.75 -15.80
C ALA A 262 -20.56 3.05 -15.14
N LEU A 263 -20.83 4.08 -15.96
CA LEU A 263 -21.29 5.39 -15.49
C LEU A 263 -22.67 5.33 -14.82
N THR A 264 -23.56 4.47 -15.32
CA THR A 264 -24.91 4.34 -14.80
C THR A 264 -25.05 3.12 -13.89
N ARG A 265 -25.86 3.25 -12.84
CA ARG A 265 -26.12 2.14 -11.90
C ARG A 265 -26.76 0.93 -12.60
N ALA A 266 -27.57 1.13 -13.63
CA ALA A 266 -28.23 0.06 -14.37
C ALA A 266 -27.25 -0.84 -15.16
N ALA A 267 -26.05 -0.35 -15.48
CA ALA A 267 -25.04 -1.08 -16.24
C ALA A 267 -23.94 -1.70 -15.36
N ARG A 268 -24.08 -1.64 -14.03
CA ARG A 268 -23.15 -2.18 -13.04
C ARG A 268 -23.39 -3.67 -12.80
N TYR A 269 -23.14 -4.47 -13.83
CA TYR A 269 -23.32 -5.91 -13.76
C TYR A 269 -22.15 -6.57 -13.02
N PRO A 270 -22.39 -7.61 -12.20
CA PRO A 270 -21.32 -8.36 -11.57
C PRO A 270 -20.48 -9.09 -12.61
N VAL A 271 -19.15 -9.10 -12.43
CA VAL A 271 -18.24 -9.88 -13.29
C VAL A 271 -18.12 -11.31 -12.78
N THR A 272 -17.91 -12.25 -13.70
CA THR A 272 -17.74 -13.68 -13.37
C THR A 272 -16.27 -14.08 -13.21
N THR A 273 -15.36 -13.22 -13.65
CA THR A 273 -13.91 -13.36 -13.45
C THR A 273 -13.33 -12.00 -13.12
N LEU A 274 -12.20 -11.97 -12.41
CA LEU A 274 -11.48 -10.74 -12.12
C LEU A 274 -9.98 -10.96 -12.31
N CYS A 275 -9.32 -10.00 -12.94
CA CYS A 275 -7.89 -10.04 -13.19
C CYS A 275 -7.31 -8.64 -13.09
N ARG A 276 -6.16 -8.52 -12.41
CA ARG A 276 -5.31 -7.33 -12.53
C ARG A 276 -4.44 -7.46 -13.78
N ARG A 277 -4.34 -6.38 -14.53
CA ARG A 277 -3.42 -6.22 -15.66
C ARG A 277 -2.46 -5.09 -15.40
N ALA A 278 -1.17 -5.36 -15.59
CA ALA A 278 -0.09 -4.38 -15.50
C ALA A 278 0.99 -4.74 -16.52
N GLU A 279 1.68 -3.74 -17.08
CA GLU A 279 2.76 -3.99 -18.04
C GLU A 279 4.05 -4.43 -17.33
N GLN A 280 4.69 -5.48 -17.84
CA GLN A 280 6.00 -5.97 -17.40
C GLN A 280 6.97 -6.02 -18.57
N ALA A 281 8.25 -5.82 -18.25
CA ALA A 281 9.34 -5.98 -19.20
C ALA A 281 10.62 -6.38 -18.46
N ARG A 282 11.62 -6.80 -19.23
CA ARG A 282 13.00 -6.94 -18.76
C ARG A 282 13.86 -5.83 -19.33
N TRP A 283 14.73 -5.25 -18.51
CA TRP A 283 15.80 -4.39 -19.00
C TRP A 283 17.12 -4.81 -18.37
N ARG A 284 18.12 -5.11 -19.23
CA ARG A 284 19.39 -5.73 -18.80
C ARG A 284 19.16 -6.94 -17.88
N THR A 285 18.30 -7.85 -18.34
CA THR A 285 17.85 -9.09 -17.67
C THR A 285 17.02 -8.93 -16.39
N ILE A 286 16.92 -7.73 -15.82
CA ILE A 286 16.16 -7.44 -14.60
C ILE A 286 14.68 -7.27 -14.92
N LEU A 287 13.82 -7.94 -14.15
CA LEU A 287 12.38 -7.87 -14.28
C LEU A 287 11.85 -6.56 -13.66
N CYS A 288 11.01 -5.85 -14.42
CA CYS A 288 10.45 -4.58 -14.01
C CYS A 288 8.95 -4.48 -14.34
N TRP A 289 8.22 -3.72 -13.54
CA TRP A 289 6.95 -3.11 -13.93
C TRP A 289 7.20 -1.91 -14.83
N VAL A 290 6.41 -1.75 -15.89
CA VAL A 290 6.40 -0.55 -16.74
C VAL A 290 5.35 0.40 -16.20
N LEU A 291 5.78 1.50 -15.58
CA LEU A 291 4.89 2.46 -14.94
C LEU A 291 4.30 3.46 -15.93
N GLN A 292 5.13 3.93 -16.84
CA GLN A 292 4.79 4.89 -17.87
C GLN A 292 5.72 4.65 -19.06
N ARG A 293 5.25 4.92 -20.27
CA ARG A 293 6.10 5.00 -21.45
C ARG A 293 5.56 6.00 -22.47
N ASP A 294 6.49 6.56 -23.22
CA ASP A 294 6.22 7.24 -24.49
C ASP A 294 6.86 6.45 -25.64
N ASP A 295 7.01 7.06 -26.81
CA ASP A 295 7.57 6.41 -28.00
C ASP A 295 9.06 6.03 -27.84
N ASN A 296 9.79 6.63 -26.89
CA ASN A 296 11.23 6.51 -26.76
C ASN A 296 11.68 5.97 -25.41
N TRP A 297 10.97 6.29 -24.33
CA TRP A 297 11.37 6.04 -22.96
C TRP A 297 10.28 5.34 -22.17
N ALA A 298 10.71 4.45 -21.27
CA ALA A 298 9.87 3.82 -20.27
C ALA A 298 10.39 4.12 -18.87
N ARG A 299 9.50 4.51 -17.96
CA ARG A 299 9.76 4.53 -16.52
C ARG A 299 9.46 3.15 -15.97
N LEU A 300 10.48 2.52 -15.41
CA LEU A 300 10.45 1.17 -14.89
C LEU A 300 10.55 1.16 -13.37
N ARG A 301 9.89 0.21 -12.71
CA ARG A 301 10.10 -0.13 -11.30
C ARG A 301 10.60 -1.55 -11.18
N LEU A 302 11.67 -1.75 -10.43
CA LEU A 302 12.29 -3.06 -10.24
C LEU A 302 11.37 -3.98 -9.42
N VAL A 303 11.24 -5.24 -9.84
CA VAL A 303 10.56 -6.29 -9.06
C VAL A 303 11.56 -6.91 -8.09
N ASN A 304 11.24 -6.93 -6.79
CA ASN A 304 12.08 -7.51 -5.72
C ASN A 304 13.55 -7.05 -5.76
N PRO A 305 13.80 -5.73 -5.60
CA PRO A 305 15.12 -5.16 -5.83
C PRO A 305 16.16 -5.62 -4.80
N ASP A 306 17.38 -5.83 -5.28
CA ASP A 306 18.58 -6.04 -4.48
C ASP A 306 19.71 -5.07 -4.90
N ALA A 307 20.83 -5.10 -4.19
CA ALA A 307 21.96 -4.21 -4.42
C ALA A 307 22.58 -4.36 -5.81
N ASP A 308 22.69 -5.58 -6.32
CA ASP A 308 23.31 -5.87 -7.61
C ASP A 308 22.41 -5.41 -8.76
N MET A 309 21.10 -5.68 -8.67
CA MET A 309 20.10 -5.19 -9.62
C MET A 309 20.10 -3.67 -9.67
N VAL A 310 20.03 -3.01 -8.50
CA VAL A 310 20.02 -1.54 -8.41
C VAL A 310 21.27 -0.94 -9.05
N ALA A 311 22.45 -1.51 -8.78
CA ALA A 311 23.71 -1.05 -9.37
C ALA A 311 23.79 -1.28 -10.89
N ALA A 312 23.31 -2.44 -11.38
CA ALA A 312 23.41 -2.83 -12.78
C ALA A 312 22.60 -1.92 -13.75
N VAL A 313 21.46 -1.39 -13.28
CA VAL A 313 20.63 -0.46 -14.05
C VAL A 313 20.73 0.99 -13.61
N GLY A 314 21.43 1.28 -12.51
CA GLY A 314 21.52 2.62 -11.94
C GLY A 314 20.16 3.12 -11.45
N ALA A 315 19.34 2.24 -10.86
CA ALA A 315 18.02 2.61 -10.37
C ALA A 315 18.11 3.54 -9.16
N ARG A 316 17.19 4.50 -9.07
CA ARG A 316 17.10 5.42 -7.95
C ARG A 316 16.05 4.94 -6.96
N CYS A 317 16.39 4.95 -5.67
CA CYS A 317 15.41 4.77 -4.61
C CYS A 317 14.48 5.99 -4.58
N TYR A 318 13.18 5.76 -4.81
CA TYR A 318 12.16 6.81 -4.82
C TYR A 318 11.45 6.90 -3.47
N GLU A 319 11.22 5.75 -2.85
CA GLU A 319 10.77 5.58 -1.47
C GLU A 319 11.31 4.24 -0.92
N ARG A 320 11.13 3.97 0.38
CA ARG A 320 11.58 2.74 1.05
C ARG A 320 11.20 1.50 0.23
N GLY A 321 12.20 0.77 -0.24
CA GLY A 321 12.05 -0.46 -1.04
C GLY A 321 11.67 -0.27 -2.52
N VAL A 322 11.32 0.94 -2.96
CA VAL A 322 10.91 1.23 -4.35
C VAL A 322 12.06 1.84 -5.13
N TYR A 323 12.48 1.13 -6.17
CA TYR A 323 13.58 1.54 -7.04
C TYR A 323 13.08 1.67 -8.47
N GLU A 324 13.33 2.84 -9.05
CA GLU A 324 12.83 3.19 -10.37
C GLU A 324 13.93 3.73 -11.27
N VAL A 325 13.75 3.54 -12.58
CA VAL A 325 14.74 3.94 -13.58
C VAL A 325 14.06 4.24 -14.91
N TRP A 326 14.65 5.15 -15.69
CA TRP A 326 14.24 5.41 -17.06
C TRP A 326 15.11 4.60 -18.02
N ALA A 327 14.47 3.86 -18.92
CA ALA A 327 15.13 3.01 -19.91
C ALA A 327 14.63 3.35 -21.33
N PRO A 328 15.48 3.27 -22.36
CA PRO A 328 15.02 3.38 -23.74
C PRO A 328 14.06 2.22 -24.08
N LEU A 329 12.90 2.52 -24.64
CA LEU A 329 11.85 1.53 -24.94
C LEU A 329 12.37 0.40 -25.84
N ARG A 330 13.24 0.72 -26.80
CA ARG A 330 13.87 -0.24 -27.73
C ARG A 330 14.83 -1.25 -27.07
N GLU A 331 15.24 -1.01 -25.82
CA GLU A 331 16.12 -1.91 -25.07
C GLU A 331 15.33 -2.87 -24.17
N LEU A 332 14.01 -2.72 -24.09
CA LEU A 332 13.17 -3.64 -23.32
C LEU A 332 13.05 -4.98 -24.04
N ALA A 333 13.19 -6.05 -23.27
CA ALA A 333 12.94 -7.42 -23.69
C ALA A 333 11.69 -7.96 -22.98
N ASP A 334 11.06 -8.99 -23.54
CA ASP A 334 9.88 -9.67 -22.97
C ASP A 334 8.77 -8.70 -22.50
N HIS A 335 8.55 -7.60 -23.25
CA HIS A 335 7.52 -6.64 -22.92
C HIS A 335 6.13 -7.22 -23.18
N HIS A 336 5.31 -7.30 -22.14
CA HIS A 336 3.96 -7.86 -22.21
C HIS A 336 3.05 -7.25 -21.14
N VAL A 337 1.74 -7.48 -21.28
CA VAL A 337 0.77 -7.21 -20.21
C VAL A 337 0.66 -8.47 -19.35
N ALA A 338 1.12 -8.40 -18.12
CA ALA A 338 0.97 -9.48 -17.15
C ALA A 338 -0.49 -9.57 -16.70
N GLU A 339 -1.03 -10.79 -16.69
CA GLU A 339 -2.39 -11.10 -16.21
C GLU A 339 -2.30 -11.82 -14.88
N LEU A 340 -2.90 -11.23 -13.85
CA LEU A 340 -2.88 -11.72 -12.48
C LEU A 340 -4.33 -11.98 -12.05
N PRO A 341 -4.81 -13.22 -12.21
CA PRO A 341 -6.19 -13.57 -11.91
C PRO A 341 -6.44 -13.56 -10.39
N TYR A 342 -7.64 -13.16 -9.99
CA TYR A 342 -8.13 -13.26 -8.62
C TYR A 342 -9.25 -14.31 -8.52
N GLU A 343 -9.28 -15.05 -7.42
CA GLU A 343 -10.30 -16.08 -7.17
C GLU A 343 -11.57 -15.44 -6.61
N LEU A 344 -12.62 -15.26 -7.42
CA LEU A 344 -13.85 -14.58 -6.97
C LEU A 344 -14.64 -15.34 -5.92
#